data_AF-A0A120K1Y0-F1
#
_entry.id   AF-A0A120K1Y0-F1
#
_cell.length_a   1.000
_cell.length_b   1.000
_cell.length_c   1.000
_cell.angle_alpha   90.00
_cell.angle_beta   90.00
_cell.angle_gamma   90.00
#
_symmetry.space_group_name_H-M   'P 1'
#
loop_
_entity.id
_entity.type
_entity.pdbx_description
1 polymer ?
#
loop_
_entity_poly.entity_id
_entity_poly.type
_entity_poly.pdbx_seq_one_letter_code
_entity_poly.pdbx_strand_id
1 'polypeptide(L)'
;MASLSESRQSYLRWAVLLVCPGVILIGNVVSLVSPAGHWTADKNSIINVWLIKKGWFWTSLIGWWCIVRYRGFDTRLMRQDFQRYVSFTVWWYIYTQALWIGVAPIMDLIFVFTGGHCNFEIFDSDMRLNSNFHDTEHRRWAALRKLYDWFNNNDRVPKGSSNLMSETLYWLKCRREGFCDKTPGDHLSINKFIQESLSTKYDMRSSSMCSRFGGQWVGGHDPSGHVFLITLMSIFLLEECYTLRNRVSSRFQKSCATYRRPFFNYIKELFSFAAIRNVNSGSQNESNWLTLFLYLLIEFLKTLMKIVMLTVKFVLWENPIILILALLCTWLWSIFVTSIVFHSFLEQCTGLVSAYVVILFLNYVC
;
A
#
# COMPACT_ATOMS: atom_id res chain seq x y z
N MET A 1 -35.04 27.28 0.32
CA MET A 1 -34.23 26.50 -0.64
C MET A 1 -32.74 26.45 -0.28
N ALA A 2 -32.12 27.54 0.21
CA ALA A 2 -30.72 27.52 0.66
C ALA A 2 -30.44 26.53 1.81
N SER A 3 -31.29 26.50 2.84
CA SER A 3 -31.15 25.59 4.00
C SER A 3 -31.22 24.09 3.64
N LEU A 4 -32.04 23.71 2.66
CA LEU A 4 -32.13 22.33 2.14
C LEU A 4 -30.90 21.95 1.30
N SER A 5 -30.25 22.93 0.66
CA SER A 5 -29.03 22.69 -0.11
C SER A 5 -27.80 22.54 0.78
N GLU A 6 -27.72 23.30 1.88
CA GLU A 6 -26.65 23.21 2.88
C GLU A 6 -26.72 21.93 3.70
N SER A 7 -27.93 21.51 4.10
CA SER A 7 -28.13 20.23 4.80
C SER A 7 -27.73 19.05 3.90
N ARG A 8 -28.19 19.02 2.64
CA ARG A 8 -27.79 17.99 1.67
C ARG A 8 -26.28 17.94 1.44
N GLN A 9 -25.62 19.09 1.36
CA GLN A 9 -24.15 19.15 1.23
C GLN A 9 -23.43 18.58 2.45
N SER A 10 -23.97 18.82 3.64
CA SER A 10 -23.44 18.30 4.91
C SER A 10 -23.59 16.78 5.00
N TYR A 11 -24.76 16.22 4.67
CA TYR A 11 -24.97 14.76 4.65
C TYR A 11 -24.04 14.05 3.68
N LEU A 12 -23.83 14.60 2.48
CA LEU A 12 -22.92 14.01 1.49
C LEU A 12 -21.46 14.02 1.98
N ARG A 13 -21.05 15.06 2.70
CA ARG A 13 -19.70 15.12 3.29
C ARG A 13 -19.53 14.06 4.38
N TRP A 14 -20.51 13.92 5.27
CA TRP A 14 -20.51 12.85 6.26
C TRP A 14 -20.52 11.46 5.63
N ALA A 15 -21.28 11.25 4.55
CA ALA A 15 -21.29 9.98 3.84
C ALA A 15 -19.90 9.62 3.29
N VAL A 16 -19.18 10.60 2.72
CA VAL A 16 -17.78 10.43 2.27
C VAL A 16 -16.87 10.03 3.44
N LEU A 17 -17.00 10.71 4.58
CA LEU A 17 -16.19 10.44 5.77
C LEU A 17 -16.52 9.11 6.45
N LEU A 18 -17.66 8.50 6.17
CA LEU A 18 -18.04 7.21 6.75
C LEU A 18 -17.65 6.00 5.89
N VAL A 19 -17.15 6.22 4.65
CA VAL A 19 -16.77 5.11 3.74
C VAL A 19 -15.69 4.22 4.36
N CYS A 20 -14.57 4.78 4.81
CA CYS A 20 -13.46 3.99 5.36
C CYS A 20 -13.83 3.28 6.68
N PRO A 21 -14.45 3.96 7.68
CA PRO A 21 -14.95 3.30 8.88
C PRO A 21 -15.94 2.17 8.56
N GLY A 22 -16.85 2.38 7.61
CA GLY A 22 -17.82 1.37 7.18
C GLY A 22 -17.14 0.12 6.62
N VAL A 23 -16.12 0.28 5.77
CA VAL A 23 -15.36 -0.86 5.21
C VAL A 23 -14.61 -1.63 6.30
N ILE A 24 -14.00 -0.94 7.26
CA ILE A 24 -13.32 -1.58 8.41
C ILE A 24 -14.32 -2.37 9.25
N LEU A 25 -15.49 -1.79 9.56
CA LEU A 25 -16.53 -2.48 10.32
C LEU A 25 -17.02 -3.74 9.59
N ILE A 26 -17.30 -3.62 8.28
CA ILE A 26 -17.70 -4.78 7.45
C ILE A 26 -16.60 -5.85 7.44
N GLY A 27 -15.33 -5.46 7.28
CA GLY A 27 -14.21 -6.39 7.29
C GLY A 27 -14.08 -7.15 8.61
N ASN A 28 -14.23 -6.47 9.75
CA ASN A 28 -14.20 -7.12 11.07
C ASN A 28 -15.40 -8.05 11.28
N VAL A 29 -16.61 -7.65 10.85
CA VAL A 29 -17.79 -8.54 10.90
C VAL A 29 -17.56 -9.79 10.07
N VAL A 30 -17.02 -9.66 8.85
CA VAL A 30 -16.67 -10.80 8.00
C VAL A 30 -15.60 -11.68 8.66
N SER A 31 -14.60 -11.09 9.30
CA SER A 31 -13.56 -11.83 10.03
C SER A 31 -14.14 -12.66 11.18
N LEU A 32 -15.13 -12.13 11.92
CA LEU A 32 -15.80 -12.82 13.01
C LEU A 32 -16.74 -13.95 12.55
N VAL A 33 -17.36 -13.81 11.38
CA VAL A 33 -18.31 -14.80 10.83
C VAL A 33 -17.58 -15.89 10.04
N SER A 34 -16.39 -15.61 9.51
CA SER A 34 -15.66 -16.55 8.67
C SER A 34 -14.92 -17.60 9.51
N PRO A 35 -14.86 -18.88 9.07
CA PRO A 35 -14.02 -19.88 9.71
C PRO A 35 -12.54 -19.47 9.70
N ALA A 36 -11.81 -19.83 10.76
CA ALA A 36 -10.38 -19.59 10.86
C ALA A 36 -9.65 -20.19 9.64
N GLY A 37 -8.81 -19.37 8.98
CA GLY A 37 -8.01 -19.80 7.84
C GLY A 37 -8.70 -19.78 6.47
N HIS A 38 -9.98 -19.39 6.38
CA HIS A 38 -10.68 -19.26 5.09
C HIS A 38 -10.09 -18.16 4.19
N TRP A 39 -9.65 -17.06 4.79
CA TRP A 39 -9.06 -15.93 4.09
C TRP A 39 -7.54 -15.98 4.19
N THR A 40 -6.88 -16.16 3.05
CA THR A 40 -5.42 -16.07 2.96
C THR A 40 -5.06 -14.89 2.06
N ALA A 41 -4.10 -14.09 2.51
CA ALA A 41 -3.60 -12.96 1.74
C ALA A 41 -2.08 -12.95 1.80
N ASP A 42 -1.44 -12.88 0.63
CA ASP A 42 0.01 -12.76 0.54
C ASP A 42 0.44 -11.29 0.63
N LYS A 43 1.19 -10.98 1.70
CA LYS A 43 1.81 -9.68 1.95
C LYS A 43 2.80 -9.28 0.84
N ASN A 44 3.26 -10.21 0.00
CA ASN A 44 4.22 -9.97 -1.06
C ASN A 44 3.63 -10.10 -2.48
N SER A 45 2.30 -10.15 -2.60
CA SER A 45 1.64 -10.14 -3.91
C SER A 45 2.06 -8.93 -4.76
N ILE A 46 2.11 -9.11 -6.09
CA ILE A 46 2.52 -8.07 -7.06
C ILE A 46 1.69 -6.79 -6.86
N ILE A 47 0.38 -6.94 -6.62
CA ILE A 47 -0.54 -5.82 -6.37
C ILE A 47 -0.12 -5.04 -5.12
N ASN A 48 0.23 -5.73 -4.02
CA ASN A 48 0.66 -5.04 -2.81
C ASN A 48 1.98 -4.29 -3.01
N VAL A 49 2.93 -4.89 -3.72
CA VAL A 49 4.25 -4.29 -3.93
C VAL A 49 4.19 -3.07 -4.88
N TRP A 50 3.49 -3.18 -5.99
CA TRP A 50 3.47 -2.13 -7.01
C TRP A 50 2.40 -1.07 -6.81
N LEU A 51 1.23 -1.47 -6.30
CA LEU A 51 0.11 -0.55 -6.16
C LEU A 51 0.06 0.01 -4.75
N ILE A 52 0.01 -0.84 -3.73
CA ILE A 52 -0.24 -0.38 -2.36
C ILE A 52 0.99 0.27 -1.73
N LYS A 53 2.17 -0.37 -1.78
CA LYS A 53 3.42 0.22 -1.26
C LYS A 53 3.84 1.50 -1.99
N LYS A 54 3.37 1.71 -3.23
CA LYS A 54 3.58 2.95 -4.01
C LYS A 54 2.28 3.75 -4.15
N GLY A 55 1.32 3.57 -3.25
CA GLY A 55 -0.02 4.13 -3.44
C GLY A 55 -0.07 5.65 -3.47
N TRP A 56 0.86 6.34 -2.81
CA TRP A 56 0.85 7.80 -2.75
C TRP A 56 1.22 8.40 -4.10
N PHE A 57 2.16 7.76 -4.79
CA PHE A 57 2.50 8.09 -6.17
C PHE A 57 1.29 7.98 -7.10
N TRP A 58 0.56 6.86 -7.06
CA TRP A 58 -0.61 6.65 -7.91
C TRP A 58 -1.77 7.60 -7.59
N THR A 59 -2.05 7.81 -6.30
CA THR A 59 -3.04 8.78 -5.81
C THR A 59 -2.71 10.20 -6.28
N SER A 60 -1.43 10.58 -6.21
CA SER A 60 -0.97 11.89 -6.67
C SER A 60 -1.09 12.04 -8.19
N LEU A 61 -0.59 11.07 -8.94
CA LEU A 61 -0.59 11.09 -10.41
C LEU A 61 -2.01 11.20 -10.97
N ILE A 62 -2.92 10.33 -10.52
CA ILE A 62 -4.30 10.29 -11.00
C ILE A 62 -5.12 11.46 -10.45
N GLY A 63 -4.91 11.83 -9.18
CA GLY A 63 -5.57 12.98 -8.55
C GLY A 63 -5.26 14.29 -9.28
N TRP A 64 -3.97 14.60 -9.49
CA TRP A 64 -3.54 15.79 -10.21
C TRP A 64 -4.01 15.78 -11.66
N TRP A 65 -3.95 14.63 -12.33
CA TRP A 65 -4.50 14.49 -13.68
C TRP A 65 -5.98 14.87 -13.72
N CYS A 66 -6.80 14.38 -12.79
CA CYS A 66 -8.22 14.77 -12.72
C CYS A 66 -8.43 16.26 -12.42
N ILE A 67 -7.68 16.82 -11.47
CA ILE A 67 -7.78 18.23 -11.10
C ILE A 67 -7.53 19.12 -12.32
N VAL A 68 -6.42 18.90 -13.04
CA VAL A 68 -6.08 19.66 -14.25
C VAL A 68 -7.15 19.48 -15.33
N ARG A 69 -7.68 18.27 -15.52
CA ARG A 69 -8.64 17.97 -16.59
C ARG A 69 -10.03 18.56 -16.34
N TYR A 70 -10.49 18.65 -15.09
CA TYR A 70 -11.83 19.15 -14.76
C TYR A 70 -11.85 20.61 -14.27
N ARG A 71 -10.74 21.11 -13.72
CA ARG A 71 -10.64 22.50 -13.26
C ARG A 71 -9.82 23.41 -14.16
N GLY A 72 -8.98 22.86 -15.03
CA GLY A 72 -8.03 23.66 -15.80
C GLY A 72 -6.97 24.27 -14.88
N PHE A 73 -6.44 25.43 -15.27
CA PHE A 73 -5.39 26.14 -14.55
C PHE A 73 -5.91 27.37 -13.79
N ASP A 74 -7.12 27.27 -13.21
CA ASP A 74 -7.65 28.32 -12.33
C ASP A 74 -6.75 28.42 -11.08
N THR A 75 -6.02 29.53 -10.98
CA THR A 75 -4.96 29.74 -9.98
C THR A 75 -5.49 29.68 -8.54
N ARG A 76 -6.71 30.17 -8.29
CA ARG A 76 -7.28 30.18 -6.94
C ARG A 76 -7.67 28.77 -6.50
N LEU A 77 -8.38 28.04 -7.37
CA LEU A 77 -8.79 26.67 -7.06
C LEU A 77 -7.59 25.73 -6.97
N MET A 78 -6.62 25.87 -7.87
CA MET A 78 -5.38 25.09 -7.83
C MET A 78 -4.58 25.33 -6.55
N ARG A 79 -4.54 26.56 -6.03
CA ARG A 79 -3.88 26.86 -4.76
C ARG A 79 -4.52 26.10 -3.59
N GLN A 80 -5.85 26.04 -3.54
CA GLN A 80 -6.57 25.31 -2.50
C GLN A 80 -6.32 23.80 -2.58
N ASP A 81 -6.37 23.22 -3.78
CA ASP A 81 -6.10 21.79 -3.98
C ASP A 81 -4.64 21.45 -3.65
N PHE A 82 -3.70 22.35 -4.00
CA PHE A 82 -2.30 22.21 -3.66
C PHE A 82 -2.06 22.26 -2.14
N GLN A 83 -2.66 23.22 -1.44
CA GLN A 83 -2.55 23.33 0.03
C GLN A 83 -3.08 22.08 0.73
N ARG A 84 -4.20 21.53 0.25
CA ARG A 84 -4.74 20.25 0.75
C ARG A 84 -3.75 19.12 0.50
N TYR A 85 -3.31 18.94 -0.74
CA TYR A 85 -2.34 17.89 -1.11
C TYR A 85 -1.06 17.96 -0.27
N VAL A 86 -0.51 19.16 -0.06
CA VAL A 86 0.66 19.38 0.80
C VAL A 86 0.36 18.99 2.24
N SER A 87 -0.80 19.36 2.78
CA SER A 87 -1.20 19.00 4.16
C SER A 87 -1.27 17.48 4.36
N PHE A 88 -1.89 16.76 3.42
CA PHE A 88 -1.92 15.29 3.45
C PHE A 88 -0.52 14.68 3.32
N THR A 89 0.32 15.21 2.43
CA THR A 89 1.68 14.70 2.20
C THR A 89 2.56 14.91 3.45
N VAL A 90 2.50 16.10 4.03
CA VAL A 90 3.23 16.45 5.26
C VAL A 90 2.76 15.56 6.40
N TRP A 91 1.45 15.37 6.58
CA TRP A 91 0.92 14.50 7.62
C TRP A 91 1.37 13.04 7.46
N TRP A 92 1.28 12.49 6.24
CA TRP A 92 1.80 11.15 5.93
C TRP A 92 3.28 11.02 6.31
N TYR A 93 4.09 11.99 5.89
CA TYR A 93 5.53 11.95 6.09
C TYR A 93 5.88 12.05 7.57
N ILE A 94 5.26 12.96 8.32
CA ILE A 94 5.43 13.08 9.78
C ILE A 94 5.03 11.79 10.50
N TYR A 95 3.93 11.17 10.09
CA TYR A 95 3.41 9.99 10.78
C TYR A 95 4.25 8.73 10.56
N THR A 96 4.82 8.57 9.36
CA THR A 96 5.48 7.32 8.93
C THR A 96 6.99 7.41 8.73
N GLN A 97 7.55 8.59 8.51
CA GLN A 97 8.98 8.78 8.22
C GLN A 97 9.68 9.52 9.35
N ALA A 98 10.97 9.22 9.54
CA ALA A 98 11.83 9.96 10.46
C ALA A 98 12.17 11.31 9.81
N LEU A 99 11.55 12.39 10.29
CA LEU A 99 11.72 13.75 9.75
C LEU A 99 13.13 14.31 9.97
N TRP A 100 13.76 13.96 11.10
CA TRP A 100 14.98 14.57 11.59
C TRP A 100 15.93 13.50 12.11
N ILE A 101 17.24 13.75 12.00
CA ILE A 101 18.28 12.87 12.54
C ILE A 101 18.04 12.73 14.05
N GLY A 102 17.69 11.52 14.49
CA GLY A 102 17.44 11.20 15.89
C GLY A 102 15.98 11.29 16.35
N VAL A 103 15.01 11.58 15.47
CA VAL A 103 13.58 11.56 15.83
C VAL A 103 12.87 10.41 15.12
N ALA A 104 12.31 9.48 15.89
CA ALA A 104 11.52 8.38 15.37
C ALA A 104 10.16 8.88 14.81
N PRO A 105 9.58 8.20 13.81
CA PRO A 105 8.23 8.49 13.32
C PRO A 105 7.17 8.46 14.43
N ILE A 106 6.06 9.19 14.29
CA ILE A 106 4.97 9.19 15.30
C ILE A 106 4.47 7.78 15.59
N MET A 107 4.31 6.94 14.57
CA MET A 107 3.88 5.55 14.74
C MET A 107 4.82 4.75 15.64
N ASP A 108 6.13 4.84 15.40
CA ASP A 108 7.16 4.17 16.20
C ASP A 108 7.18 4.72 17.64
N LEU A 109 6.95 6.03 17.81
CA LEU A 109 6.86 6.66 19.13
C LEU A 109 5.64 6.17 19.93
N ILE A 110 4.48 6.02 19.28
CA ILE A 110 3.28 5.44 19.92
C ILE A 110 3.55 4.00 20.37
N PHE A 111 4.23 3.22 19.53
CA PHE A 111 4.61 1.86 19.88
C PHE A 111 5.52 1.79 21.11
N VAL A 112 6.59 2.60 21.14
CA VAL A 112 7.51 2.62 22.28
C VAL A 112 6.82 3.16 23.55
N PHE A 113 6.00 4.20 23.42
CA PHE A 113 5.26 4.78 24.54
C PHE A 113 4.28 3.79 25.18
N THR A 114 3.72 2.88 24.39
CA THR A 114 2.81 1.83 24.88
C THR A 114 3.53 0.58 25.38
N GLY A 115 4.86 0.66 25.60
CA GLY A 115 5.68 -0.40 26.19
C GLY A 115 6.41 -1.29 25.16
N GLY A 116 6.35 -0.93 23.88
CA GLY A 116 7.04 -1.65 22.83
C GLY A 116 8.55 -1.42 22.82
N HIS A 117 9.30 -2.45 22.46
CA HIS A 117 10.76 -2.40 22.44
C HIS A 117 11.36 -3.32 21.36
N CYS A 118 12.63 -3.09 21.04
CA CYS A 118 13.41 -4.00 20.22
C CYS A 118 13.91 -5.17 21.07
N ASN A 119 13.65 -6.39 20.63
CA ASN A 119 14.02 -7.63 21.30
C ASN A 119 15.02 -8.45 20.45
N PHE A 120 15.97 -9.09 21.13
CA PHE A 120 17.01 -9.95 20.54
C PHE A 120 17.00 -11.37 21.15
N GLU A 121 15.82 -11.97 21.34
CA GLU A 121 15.66 -13.37 21.76
C GLU A 121 15.93 -14.37 20.62
N ILE A 122 17.18 -14.43 20.17
CA ILE A 122 17.58 -15.17 18.98
C ILE A 122 17.63 -16.68 19.23
N PHE A 123 18.14 -17.10 20.39
CA PHE A 123 18.31 -18.53 20.71
C PHE A 123 17.26 -19.03 21.71
N ASP A 124 16.77 -20.24 21.49
CA ASP A 124 15.94 -20.99 22.43
C ASP A 124 16.79 -21.83 23.42
N SER A 125 16.12 -22.58 24.31
CA SER A 125 16.78 -23.44 25.30
C SER A 125 17.68 -24.53 24.70
N ASP A 126 17.44 -24.92 23.46
CA ASP A 126 18.21 -25.94 22.74
C ASP A 126 19.34 -25.32 21.90
N MET A 127 19.62 -24.02 22.07
CA MET A 127 20.55 -23.23 21.25
C MET A 127 20.22 -23.28 19.75
N ARG A 128 18.92 -23.41 19.43
CA ARG A 128 18.39 -23.28 18.08
C ARG A 128 17.84 -21.88 17.88
N LEU A 129 17.64 -21.54 16.61
CA LEU A 129 17.06 -20.24 16.25
C LEU A 129 15.59 -20.24 16.69
N ASN A 130 15.27 -19.35 17.62
CA ASN A 130 13.97 -19.27 18.27
C ASN A 130 12.86 -19.13 17.22
N SER A 131 11.86 -20.01 17.29
CA SER A 131 10.74 -20.02 16.36
C SER A 131 9.76 -18.87 16.56
N ASN A 132 9.83 -18.15 17.68
CA ASN A 132 9.07 -16.93 17.93
C ASN A 132 9.83 -15.67 17.48
N PHE A 133 11.13 -15.80 17.17
CA PHE A 133 11.96 -14.70 16.72
C PHE A 133 11.73 -14.41 15.24
N HIS A 134 10.95 -13.37 14.93
CA HIS A 134 10.37 -13.04 13.61
C HIS A 134 9.37 -14.06 13.04
N ASP A 135 8.47 -13.54 12.20
CA ASP A 135 7.34 -14.26 11.60
C ASP A 135 7.74 -15.23 10.46
N THR A 136 8.86 -15.00 9.76
CA THR A 136 9.30 -15.88 8.66
C THR A 136 10.73 -16.35 8.85
N GLU A 137 11.00 -17.60 8.43
CA GLU A 137 12.31 -18.22 8.54
C GLU A 137 13.41 -17.37 7.88
N HIS A 138 13.12 -16.84 6.68
CA HIS A 138 14.01 -15.95 5.95
C HIS A 138 14.40 -14.70 6.76
N ARG A 139 13.47 -14.11 7.52
CA ARG A 139 13.75 -12.95 8.38
C ARG A 139 14.66 -13.34 9.55
N ARG A 140 14.45 -14.52 10.15
CA ARG A 140 15.31 -15.03 11.24
C ARG A 140 16.75 -15.22 10.77
N TRP A 141 16.94 -15.85 9.62
CA TRP A 141 18.27 -16.06 9.04
C TRP A 141 18.94 -14.75 8.60
N ALA A 142 18.17 -13.77 8.12
CA ALA A 142 18.70 -12.45 7.82
C ALA A 142 19.13 -11.68 9.08
N ALA A 143 18.37 -11.79 10.17
CA ALA A 143 18.72 -11.23 11.47
C ALA A 143 20.01 -11.84 12.03
N LEU A 144 20.12 -13.18 12.02
CA LEU A 144 21.33 -13.89 12.44
C LEU A 144 22.58 -13.41 11.69
N ARG A 145 22.50 -13.25 10.37
CA ARG A 145 23.62 -12.74 9.55
C ARG A 145 24.02 -11.32 9.94
N LYS A 146 23.06 -10.41 10.09
CA LYS A 146 23.32 -9.01 10.50
C LYS A 146 24.03 -8.96 11.86
N LEU A 147 23.60 -9.79 12.80
CA LEU A 147 24.19 -9.87 14.12
C LEU A 147 25.61 -10.42 14.07
N TYR A 148 25.84 -11.53 13.35
CA TYR A 148 27.19 -12.05 13.13
C TYR A 148 28.11 -10.98 12.53
N ASP A 149 27.68 -10.31 11.46
CA ASP A 149 28.47 -9.29 10.79
C ASP A 149 28.77 -8.10 11.71
N TRP A 150 27.80 -7.72 12.57
CA TRP A 150 28.00 -6.66 13.55
C TRP A 150 29.02 -7.07 14.62
N PHE A 151 28.88 -8.25 15.23
CA PHE A 151 29.79 -8.72 16.28
C PHE A 151 31.19 -9.01 15.74
N ASN A 152 31.31 -9.55 14.53
CA ASN A 152 32.59 -9.86 13.89
C ASN A 152 33.39 -8.59 13.52
N ASN A 153 32.72 -7.47 13.26
CA ASN A 153 33.36 -6.22 12.85
C ASN A 153 33.54 -5.20 14.00
N ASN A 154 32.95 -5.44 15.17
CA ASN A 154 33.02 -4.53 16.31
C ASN A 154 33.86 -5.13 17.45
N ASP A 155 35.16 -4.87 17.45
CA ASP A 155 36.11 -5.32 18.50
C ASP A 155 35.92 -4.65 19.87
N ARG A 156 34.99 -3.70 20.00
CA ARG A 156 34.79 -2.88 21.21
C ARG A 156 33.54 -3.29 21.97
N VAL A 157 33.63 -4.42 22.66
CA VAL A 157 32.68 -4.83 23.69
C VAL A 157 33.16 -4.34 25.06
N PRO A 158 32.26 -4.05 26.03
CA PRO A 158 32.63 -3.59 27.37
C PRO A 158 33.69 -4.50 28.01
N LYS A 159 34.71 -3.89 28.64
CA LYS A 159 35.98 -4.52 29.08
C LYS A 159 35.87 -5.58 30.22
N GLY A 160 34.71 -6.22 30.41
CA GLY A 160 34.48 -7.25 31.42
C GLY A 160 33.92 -8.60 30.91
N SER A 161 33.70 -8.75 29.60
CA SER A 161 32.92 -9.86 29.02
C SER A 161 33.59 -10.53 27.81
N SER A 162 34.93 -10.60 27.78
CA SER A 162 35.68 -11.25 26.68
C SER A 162 35.23 -12.69 26.40
N ASN A 163 34.93 -13.45 27.45
CA ASN A 163 34.52 -14.85 27.31
C ASN A 163 33.12 -14.97 26.71
N LEU A 164 32.16 -14.18 27.21
CA LEU A 164 30.77 -14.19 26.72
C LEU A 164 30.67 -13.64 25.29
N MET A 165 31.52 -12.69 24.94
CA MET A 165 31.67 -12.20 23.57
C MET A 165 32.13 -13.31 22.61
N SER A 166 33.20 -14.03 22.98
CA SER A 166 33.69 -15.15 22.16
C SER A 166 32.66 -16.28 22.04
N GLU A 167 31.92 -16.56 23.11
CA GLU A 167 30.84 -17.54 23.11
C GLU A 167 29.67 -17.10 22.21
N THR A 168 29.27 -15.84 22.29
CA THR A 168 28.23 -15.26 21.42
C THR A 168 28.64 -15.34 19.95
N LEU A 169 29.87 -14.96 19.61
CA LEU A 169 30.39 -15.04 18.25
C LEU A 169 30.45 -16.49 17.74
N TYR A 170 30.86 -17.43 18.60
CA TYR A 170 30.85 -18.86 18.30
C TYR A 170 29.43 -19.33 17.93
N TRP A 171 28.43 -19.08 18.78
CA TRP A 171 27.06 -19.54 18.54
C TRP A 171 26.41 -18.90 17.31
N LEU A 172 26.66 -17.61 17.07
CA LEU A 172 26.22 -16.93 15.85
C LEU A 172 26.84 -17.57 14.59
N LYS A 173 28.14 -17.89 14.63
CA LYS A 173 28.86 -18.53 13.52
C LYS A 173 28.39 -19.96 13.28
N CYS A 174 28.37 -20.76 14.34
CA CYS A 174 27.90 -22.13 14.44
C CYS A 174 26.52 -22.26 13.78
N ARG A 175 25.56 -21.43 14.18
CA ARG A 175 24.20 -21.51 13.65
C ARG A 175 24.11 -21.08 12.19
N ARG A 176 24.92 -20.12 11.77
CA ARG A 176 24.99 -19.67 10.37
C ARG A 176 25.58 -20.73 9.44
N GLU A 177 26.63 -21.43 9.87
CA GLU A 177 27.38 -22.39 9.06
C GLU A 177 26.83 -23.82 9.18
N GLY A 178 26.03 -24.12 10.21
CA GLY A 178 25.41 -25.42 10.45
C GLY A 178 26.30 -26.43 11.17
N PHE A 179 27.54 -26.06 11.50
CA PHE A 179 28.49 -26.89 12.23
C PHE A 179 28.53 -26.44 13.70
N CYS A 180 27.86 -27.20 14.56
CA CYS A 180 27.72 -26.90 15.97
C CYS A 180 28.11 -28.10 16.83
N ASP A 181 29.01 -27.89 17.79
CA ASP A 181 29.32 -28.91 18.80
C ASP A 181 28.16 -29.02 19.80
N LYS A 182 27.99 -30.19 20.43
CA LYS A 182 26.94 -30.44 21.44
C LYS A 182 27.26 -29.83 22.81
N THR A 183 27.97 -28.70 22.83
CA THR A 183 28.25 -27.97 24.08
C THR A 183 26.97 -27.29 24.57
N PRO A 184 26.60 -27.38 25.85
CA PRO A 184 25.48 -26.60 26.38
C PRO A 184 25.87 -25.11 26.34
N GLY A 185 25.08 -24.32 25.62
CA GLY A 185 25.19 -22.86 25.63
C GLY A 185 24.15 -22.28 26.58
N ASP A 186 24.47 -21.15 27.22
CA ASP A 186 23.51 -20.40 28.03
C ASP A 186 22.77 -19.38 27.15
N HIS A 187 21.63 -19.79 26.60
CA HIS A 187 20.80 -18.96 25.73
C HIS A 187 20.38 -17.64 26.40
N LEU A 188 20.14 -17.63 27.72
CA LEU A 188 19.67 -16.46 28.45
C LEU A 188 20.77 -15.41 28.53
N SER A 189 21.98 -15.83 28.92
CA SER A 189 23.14 -14.96 29.00
C SER A 189 23.53 -14.41 27.63
N ILE A 190 23.50 -15.23 26.58
CA ILE A 190 23.82 -14.80 25.21
C ILE A 190 22.79 -13.80 24.67
N ASN A 191 21.48 -14.12 24.75
CA ASN A 191 20.43 -13.20 24.27
C ASN A 191 20.48 -11.86 25.03
N LYS A 192 20.65 -11.90 26.35
CA LYS A 192 20.78 -10.69 27.19
C LYS A 192 22.02 -9.87 26.81
N PHE A 193 23.16 -10.53 26.60
CA PHE A 193 24.38 -9.87 26.20
C PHE A 193 24.26 -9.18 24.83
N ILE A 194 23.57 -9.82 23.87
CA ILE A 194 23.28 -9.22 22.57
C ILE A 194 22.41 -7.98 22.72
N GLN A 195 21.32 -8.10 23.49
CA GLN A 195 20.41 -6.99 23.80
C GLN A 195 21.16 -5.79 24.40
N GLU A 196 21.96 -6.01 25.44
CA GLU A 196 22.69 -4.95 26.15
C GLU A 196 23.77 -4.30 25.27
N SER A 197 24.53 -5.10 24.51
CA SER A 197 25.60 -4.62 23.64
C SER A 197 25.08 -3.67 22.56
N LEU A 198 23.91 -3.96 22.01
CA LEU A 198 23.31 -3.18 20.95
C LEU A 198 22.54 -1.96 21.50
N SER A 199 21.74 -2.13 22.55
CA SER A 199 20.96 -1.04 23.15
C SER A 199 21.81 0.03 23.83
N THR A 200 22.99 -0.33 24.36
CA THR A 200 23.92 0.65 24.93
C THR A 200 24.53 1.56 23.87
N LYS A 201 24.72 1.06 22.64
CA LYS A 201 25.40 1.78 21.56
C LYS A 201 24.45 2.52 20.64
N TYR A 202 23.22 2.03 20.47
CA TYR A 202 22.26 2.57 19.51
C TYR A 202 20.90 2.82 20.16
N ASP A 203 20.33 3.99 19.90
CA ASP A 203 18.95 4.29 20.28
C ASP A 203 17.97 3.55 19.37
N MET A 204 17.37 2.48 19.87
CA MET A 204 16.46 1.60 19.13
C MET A 204 15.00 2.00 19.33
N ARG A 205 14.67 3.28 19.17
CA ARG A 205 13.29 3.79 19.25
C ARG A 205 12.50 3.72 17.93
N SER A 206 13.14 3.25 16.86
CA SER A 206 12.48 3.05 15.56
C SER A 206 12.53 1.60 15.12
N SER A 207 11.43 1.12 14.55
CA SER A 207 11.31 -0.22 13.97
C SER A 207 12.34 -0.45 12.86
N SER A 208 12.62 0.59 12.06
CA SER A 208 13.63 0.56 11.01
C SER A 208 15.05 0.35 11.57
N MET A 209 15.36 0.99 12.69
CA MET A 209 16.65 0.86 13.39
C MET A 209 16.79 -0.51 14.05
N CYS A 210 15.74 -1.00 14.72
CA CYS A 210 15.73 -2.34 15.29
C CYS A 210 15.97 -3.40 14.21
N SER A 211 15.20 -3.34 13.12
CA SER A 211 15.31 -4.25 11.98
C SER A 211 16.67 -4.17 11.27
N ARG A 212 17.33 -3.00 11.29
CA ARG A 212 18.67 -2.80 10.70
C ARG A 212 19.73 -3.65 11.40
N PHE A 213 19.64 -3.77 12.72
CA PHE A 213 20.54 -4.62 13.52
C PHE A 213 20.06 -6.06 13.68
N GLY A 214 18.93 -6.41 13.06
CA GLY A 214 18.37 -7.75 13.11
C GLY A 214 17.56 -8.04 14.36
N GLY A 215 17.10 -7.02 15.08
CA GLY A 215 16.17 -7.22 16.19
C GLY A 215 14.72 -7.34 15.72
N GLN A 216 13.87 -7.86 16.60
CA GLN A 216 12.43 -7.95 16.40
C GLN A 216 11.71 -6.90 17.24
N TRP A 217 10.76 -6.20 16.63
CA TRP A 217 9.92 -5.21 17.30
C TRP A 217 8.76 -5.94 17.99
N VAL A 218 8.70 -5.91 19.34
CA VAL A 218 7.72 -6.68 20.14
C VAL A 218 7.10 -5.86 21.26
N GLY A 219 5.94 -6.29 21.74
CA GLY A 219 5.25 -5.72 22.89
C GLY A 219 4.14 -4.74 22.50
N GLY A 220 4.41 -3.45 22.64
CA GLY A 220 3.44 -2.34 22.61
C GLY A 220 2.48 -2.29 21.42
N HIS A 221 1.61 -1.30 21.46
CA HIS A 221 0.56 -1.10 20.48
C HIS A 221 1.13 -0.53 19.18
N ASP A 222 1.07 -1.30 18.08
CA ASP A 222 1.55 -0.91 16.74
C ASP A 222 0.40 -0.34 15.89
N PRO A 223 0.23 0.99 15.76
CA PRO A 223 -0.84 1.54 14.95
C PRO A 223 -0.71 1.09 13.50
N SER A 224 -1.79 0.60 12.88
CA SER A 224 -1.68 0.05 11.53
C SER A 224 -1.34 1.14 10.51
N GLY A 225 -0.07 1.19 10.10
CA GLY A 225 0.43 2.11 9.08
C GLY A 225 -0.21 1.91 7.71
N HIS A 226 -0.61 0.68 7.41
CA HIS A 226 -1.29 0.34 6.16
C HIS A 226 -2.72 0.90 6.14
N VAL A 227 -3.49 0.68 7.21
CA VAL A 227 -4.82 1.28 7.37
C VAL A 227 -4.73 2.79 7.35
N PHE A 228 -3.77 3.37 8.08
CA PHE A 228 -3.52 4.81 8.08
C PHE A 228 -3.32 5.36 6.66
N LEU A 229 -2.33 4.82 5.92
CA LEU A 229 -1.93 5.35 4.62
C LEU A 229 -3.04 5.21 3.58
N ILE A 230 -3.73 4.06 3.53
CA ILE A 230 -4.79 3.83 2.55
C ILE A 230 -6.04 4.65 2.89
N THR A 231 -6.36 4.81 4.17
CA THR A 231 -7.45 5.71 4.59
C THR A 231 -7.13 7.14 4.18
N LEU A 232 -5.91 7.59 4.42
CA LEU A 232 -5.44 8.92 4.05
C LEU A 232 -5.57 9.19 2.54
N MET A 233 -5.18 8.22 1.70
CA MET A 233 -5.37 8.27 0.24
C MET A 233 -6.85 8.30 -0.15
N SER A 234 -7.66 7.48 0.51
CA SER A 234 -9.09 7.36 0.22
C SER A 234 -9.82 8.65 0.55
N ILE A 235 -9.54 9.28 1.70
CA ILE A 235 -10.10 10.57 2.09
C ILE A 235 -9.74 11.62 1.03
N PHE A 236 -8.46 11.74 0.65
CA PHE A 236 -8.04 12.71 -0.36
C PHE A 236 -8.81 12.55 -1.68
N LEU A 237 -8.89 11.32 -2.21
CA LEU A 237 -9.59 11.04 -3.47
C LEU A 237 -11.11 11.21 -3.37
N LEU A 238 -11.73 10.87 -2.24
CA LEU A 238 -13.16 11.06 -2.02
C LEU A 238 -13.53 12.55 -1.93
N GLU A 239 -12.70 13.37 -1.29
CA GLU A 239 -12.86 14.83 -1.24
C GLU A 239 -12.70 15.47 -2.63
N GLU A 240 -11.77 14.98 -3.46
CA GLU A 240 -11.67 15.41 -4.86
C GLU A 240 -12.90 15.00 -5.68
N CYS A 241 -13.39 13.76 -5.53
CA CYS A 241 -14.66 13.33 -6.13
C CYS A 241 -15.83 14.23 -5.71
N TYR A 242 -15.92 14.55 -4.42
CA TYR A 242 -16.97 15.41 -3.87
C TYR A 242 -16.92 16.81 -4.49
N THR A 243 -15.73 17.41 -4.56
CA THR A 243 -15.54 18.77 -5.06
C THR A 243 -15.76 18.85 -6.57
N LEU A 244 -15.36 17.83 -7.32
CA LEU A 244 -15.47 17.80 -8.79
C LEU A 244 -16.84 17.36 -9.30
N ARG A 245 -17.73 16.81 -8.45
CA ARG A 245 -18.96 16.10 -8.85
C ARG A 245 -19.82 16.81 -9.89
N ASN A 246 -20.04 18.12 -9.75
CA ASN A 246 -20.95 18.88 -10.61
C ASN A 246 -20.35 19.02 -12.02
N ARG A 247 -19.04 19.30 -12.10
CA ARG A 247 -18.31 19.42 -13.37
C ARG A 247 -18.21 18.06 -14.06
N VAL A 248 -17.88 17.02 -13.29
CA VAL A 248 -17.81 15.64 -13.76
C VAL A 248 -19.14 15.20 -14.36
N SER A 249 -20.24 15.36 -13.63
CA SER A 249 -21.57 14.90 -14.07
C SER A 249 -21.96 15.49 -15.43
N SER A 250 -21.82 16.81 -15.58
CA SER A 250 -22.17 17.50 -16.84
C SER A 250 -21.28 17.08 -18.02
N ARG A 251 -19.98 16.87 -17.79
CA ARG A 251 -19.03 16.47 -18.83
C ARG A 251 -19.21 15.00 -19.21
N PHE A 252 -19.40 14.13 -18.22
CA PHE A 252 -19.57 12.70 -18.42
C PHE A 252 -20.78 12.39 -19.30
N GLN A 253 -21.92 13.05 -19.06
CA GLN A 253 -23.12 12.89 -19.89
C GLN A 253 -22.86 13.25 -21.37
N LYS A 254 -22.18 14.38 -21.62
CA LYS A 254 -21.83 14.83 -22.98
C LYS A 254 -20.86 13.86 -23.67
N SER A 255 -19.82 13.43 -22.95
CA SER A 255 -18.85 12.45 -23.45
C SER A 255 -19.52 11.12 -23.78
N CYS A 256 -20.39 10.60 -22.91
CA CYS A 256 -21.13 9.37 -23.18
C CYS A 256 -21.98 9.47 -24.45
N ALA A 257 -22.71 10.57 -24.64
CA ALA A 257 -23.50 10.77 -25.87
C ALA A 257 -22.62 10.77 -27.13
N THR A 258 -21.44 11.40 -27.06
CA THR A 258 -20.51 11.55 -28.19
C THR A 258 -19.81 10.23 -28.55
N TYR A 259 -19.33 9.48 -27.56
CA TYR A 259 -18.51 8.29 -27.76
C TYR A 259 -19.34 6.99 -27.93
N ARG A 260 -20.62 7.00 -27.53
CA ARG A 260 -21.51 5.83 -27.63
C ARG A 260 -21.66 5.31 -29.06
N ARG A 261 -21.99 6.18 -30.02
CA ARG A 261 -22.22 5.76 -31.42
C ARG A 261 -20.96 5.15 -32.07
N PRO A 262 -19.78 5.82 -32.07
CA PRO A 262 -18.56 5.23 -32.62
C PRO A 262 -18.19 3.89 -31.97
N PHE A 263 -18.30 3.78 -30.64
CA PHE A 263 -17.99 2.55 -29.92
C PHE A 263 -18.85 1.37 -30.39
N PHE A 264 -20.18 1.55 -30.42
CA PHE A 264 -21.08 0.49 -30.87
C PHE A 264 -20.91 0.16 -32.36
N ASN A 265 -20.52 1.13 -33.19
CA ASN A 265 -20.22 0.87 -34.60
C ASN A 265 -18.97 -0.01 -34.75
N TYR A 266 -17.89 0.26 -34.01
CA TYR A 266 -16.69 -0.58 -34.05
C TYR A 266 -16.93 -1.97 -33.46
N ILE A 267 -17.75 -2.08 -32.40
CA ILE A 267 -18.15 -3.39 -31.87
C ILE A 267 -18.95 -4.19 -32.92
N LYS A 268 -19.88 -3.53 -33.63
CA LYS A 268 -20.61 -4.18 -34.73
C LYS A 268 -19.67 -4.60 -35.86
N GLU A 269 -18.69 -3.75 -36.22
CA GLU A 269 -17.67 -4.05 -37.23
C GLU A 269 -16.84 -5.29 -36.82
N LEU A 270 -16.44 -5.38 -35.55
CA LEU A 270 -15.68 -6.50 -34.98
C LEU A 270 -16.40 -7.85 -35.11
N PHE A 271 -17.71 -7.86 -34.90
CA PHE A 271 -18.54 -9.07 -35.02
C PHE A 271 -19.18 -9.25 -36.40
N SER A 272 -18.99 -8.30 -37.32
CA SER A 272 -19.52 -8.42 -38.67
C SER A 272 -18.62 -9.33 -39.50
N PHE A 273 -19.22 -10.30 -40.19
CA PHE A 273 -18.56 -11.07 -41.24
C PHE A 273 -18.27 -10.23 -42.51
N ALA A 274 -18.25 -8.90 -42.42
CA ALA A 274 -18.10 -7.99 -43.56
C ALA A 274 -16.76 -8.19 -44.27
N ALA A 275 -15.69 -8.50 -43.53
CA ALA A 275 -14.39 -8.84 -44.10
C ALA A 275 -14.45 -10.13 -44.96
N ILE A 276 -15.26 -11.13 -44.56
CA ILE A 276 -15.48 -12.36 -45.33
C ILE A 276 -16.28 -12.06 -46.61
N ARG A 277 -17.26 -11.14 -46.53
CA ARG A 277 -18.10 -10.77 -47.67
C ARG A 277 -17.31 -10.05 -48.78
N ASN A 278 -16.37 -9.19 -48.42
CA ASN A 278 -15.49 -8.49 -49.38
C ASN A 278 -14.48 -9.43 -50.05
N VAL A 279 -14.01 -10.47 -49.36
CA VAL A 279 -13.16 -11.53 -49.92
C VAL A 279 -13.94 -12.33 -50.97
N ASN A 280 -15.20 -12.66 -50.72
CA ASN A 280 -16.00 -13.48 -51.63
C ASN A 280 -16.39 -12.75 -52.93
N SER A 281 -16.33 -11.41 -52.96
CA SER A 281 -16.62 -10.59 -54.14
C SER A 281 -15.40 -10.26 -55.01
N GLY A 282 -14.18 -10.52 -54.53
CA GLY A 282 -12.94 -10.17 -55.22
C GLY A 282 -12.21 -11.40 -55.72
N SER A 283 -12.34 -11.69 -57.02
CA SER A 283 -11.42 -12.51 -57.84
C SER A 283 -11.13 -13.94 -57.35
N GLN A 284 -11.64 -14.91 -58.11
CA GLN A 284 -11.05 -16.24 -58.24
C GLN A 284 -9.60 -16.11 -58.74
N ASN A 285 -8.64 -16.09 -57.82
CA ASN A 285 -7.27 -16.49 -58.09
C ASN A 285 -6.79 -17.20 -56.84
N GLU A 286 -6.11 -18.33 -57.00
CA GLU A 286 -5.65 -19.24 -55.95
C GLU A 286 -4.98 -18.50 -54.78
N SER A 287 -5.79 -18.03 -53.84
CA SER A 287 -5.31 -17.31 -52.68
C SER A 287 -4.97 -18.36 -51.63
N ASN A 288 -3.68 -18.53 -51.37
CA ASN A 288 -3.18 -19.29 -50.23
C ASN A 288 -4.03 -18.95 -49.01
N TRP A 289 -4.63 -19.96 -48.37
CA TRP A 289 -5.48 -19.79 -47.17
C TRP A 289 -4.80 -18.95 -46.09
N LEU A 290 -3.47 -19.00 -46.01
CA LEU A 290 -2.64 -18.15 -45.18
C LEU A 290 -2.80 -16.65 -45.46
N THR A 291 -2.83 -16.23 -46.73
CA THR A 291 -2.99 -14.83 -47.12
C THR A 291 -4.36 -14.28 -46.74
N LEU A 292 -5.42 -15.08 -46.95
CA LEU A 292 -6.78 -14.74 -46.52
C LEU A 292 -6.91 -14.66 -44.99
N PHE A 293 -6.33 -15.63 -44.28
CA PHE A 293 -6.32 -15.63 -42.82
C PHE A 293 -5.57 -14.41 -42.26
N LEU A 294 -4.38 -14.10 -42.80
CA LEU A 294 -3.61 -12.92 -42.40
C LEU A 294 -4.36 -11.62 -42.66
N TYR A 295 -5.03 -11.49 -43.82
CA TYR A 295 -5.87 -10.33 -44.12
C TYR A 295 -6.99 -10.15 -43.09
N LEU A 296 -7.72 -11.23 -42.78
CA LEU A 296 -8.80 -11.19 -41.79
C LEU A 296 -8.28 -10.83 -40.39
N LEU A 297 -7.12 -11.38 -40.00
CA LEU A 297 -6.47 -11.09 -38.73
C LEU A 297 -6.02 -9.62 -38.64
N ILE A 298 -5.48 -9.06 -39.72
CA ILE A 298 -5.10 -7.64 -39.79
C ILE A 298 -6.31 -6.72 -39.64
N GLU A 299 -7.42 -6.99 -40.34
CA GLU A 299 -8.63 -6.18 -40.23
C GLU A 299 -9.27 -6.27 -38.82
N PHE A 300 -9.24 -7.46 -38.22
CA PHE A 300 -9.63 -7.65 -36.82
C PHE A 300 -8.77 -6.82 -35.87
N LEU A 301 -7.43 -6.91 -35.99
CA LEU A 301 -6.50 -6.14 -35.16
C LEU A 301 -6.66 -4.63 -35.35
N LYS A 302 -6.88 -4.14 -36.58
CA LYS A 302 -7.17 -2.73 -36.84
C LYS A 302 -8.43 -2.26 -36.11
N THR A 303 -9.50 -3.04 -36.17
CA THR A 303 -10.77 -2.71 -35.50
C THR A 303 -10.61 -2.75 -33.98
N LEU A 304 -9.90 -3.75 -33.45
CA LEU A 304 -9.55 -3.84 -32.04
C LEU A 304 -8.74 -2.61 -31.59
N MET A 305 -7.73 -2.19 -32.35
CA MET A 305 -6.96 -0.99 -32.06
C MET A 305 -7.82 0.27 -32.04
N LYS A 306 -8.78 0.43 -32.97
CA LYS A 306 -9.73 1.56 -32.93
C LYS A 306 -10.54 1.57 -31.63
N ILE A 307 -11.03 0.40 -31.19
CA ILE A 307 -11.78 0.27 -29.92
C ILE A 307 -10.89 0.60 -28.72
N VAL A 308 -9.66 0.10 -28.69
CA VAL A 308 -8.70 0.37 -27.62
C VAL A 308 -8.37 1.86 -27.57
N MET A 309 -8.01 2.49 -28.70
CA MET A 309 -7.72 3.93 -28.75
C MET A 309 -8.92 4.78 -28.33
N LEU A 310 -10.13 4.44 -28.77
CA LEU A 310 -11.35 5.14 -28.39
C LEU A 310 -11.60 5.02 -26.88
N THR A 311 -11.45 3.82 -26.33
CA THR A 311 -11.60 3.54 -24.89
C THR A 311 -10.55 4.28 -24.07
N VAL A 312 -9.28 4.24 -24.49
CA VAL A 312 -8.16 4.94 -23.83
C VAL A 312 -8.40 6.45 -23.84
N LYS A 313 -8.79 7.03 -24.98
CA LYS A 313 -9.14 8.44 -25.06
C LYS A 313 -10.32 8.78 -24.14
N PHE A 314 -11.36 7.96 -24.12
CA PHE A 314 -12.53 8.18 -23.28
C PHE A 314 -12.21 8.11 -21.78
N VAL A 315 -11.43 7.11 -21.34
CA VAL A 315 -11.09 6.90 -19.93
C VAL A 315 -10.00 7.85 -19.47
N LEU A 316 -8.87 7.93 -20.18
CA LEU A 316 -7.73 8.74 -19.75
C LEU A 316 -7.96 10.23 -20.01
N TRP A 317 -8.53 10.61 -21.16
CA TRP A 317 -8.55 12.02 -21.57
C TRP A 317 -9.86 12.74 -21.25
N GLU A 318 -10.99 12.07 -21.49
CA GLU A 318 -12.32 12.68 -21.35
C GLU A 318 -12.90 12.53 -19.95
N ASN A 319 -12.75 11.34 -19.36
CA ASN A 319 -13.37 11.00 -18.08
C ASN A 319 -12.38 10.34 -17.11
N PRO A 320 -11.31 11.05 -16.71
CA PRO A 320 -10.32 10.50 -15.79
C PRO A 320 -10.87 10.20 -14.39
N ILE A 321 -12.09 10.66 -14.06
CA ILE A 321 -12.79 10.24 -12.84
C ILE A 321 -12.92 8.71 -12.72
N ILE A 322 -12.99 7.99 -13.84
CA ILE A 322 -13.04 6.52 -13.86
C ILE A 322 -11.78 5.94 -13.22
N LEU A 323 -10.62 6.58 -13.41
CA LEU A 323 -9.35 6.18 -12.80
C LEU A 323 -9.36 6.41 -11.30
N ILE A 324 -9.90 7.55 -10.82
CA ILE A 324 -10.06 7.79 -9.39
C ILE A 324 -10.96 6.73 -8.76
N LEU A 325 -12.11 6.43 -9.39
CA LEU A 325 -13.05 5.42 -8.88
C LEU A 325 -12.41 4.03 -8.84
N ALA A 326 -11.68 3.64 -9.89
CA ALA A 326 -10.95 2.37 -9.91
C ALA A 326 -9.88 2.30 -8.80
N LEU A 327 -9.15 3.39 -8.59
CA LEU A 327 -8.13 3.47 -7.55
C LEU A 327 -8.76 3.43 -6.14
N LEU A 328 -9.86 4.16 -5.92
CA LEU A 328 -10.65 4.11 -4.70
C LEU A 328 -11.17 2.70 -4.41
N CYS A 329 -11.74 2.01 -5.40
CA CYS A 329 -12.16 0.62 -5.24
C CYS A 329 -10.99 -0.26 -4.78
N THR A 330 -9.80 -0.03 -5.32
CA THR A 330 -8.61 -0.78 -4.93
C THR A 330 -8.15 -0.47 -3.51
N TRP A 331 -8.20 0.80 -3.10
CA TRP A 331 -7.91 1.22 -1.73
C TRP A 331 -8.89 0.63 -0.73
N LEU A 332 -10.19 0.71 -1.01
CA LEU A 332 -11.22 0.14 -0.14
C LEU A 332 -11.11 -1.38 -0.06
N TRP A 333 -10.82 -2.05 -1.18
CA TRP A 333 -10.53 -3.48 -1.17
C TRP A 333 -9.31 -3.82 -0.31
N SER A 334 -8.24 -3.02 -0.40
CA SER A 334 -7.04 -3.23 0.41
C SER A 334 -7.33 -3.03 1.91
N ILE A 335 -8.11 -2.01 2.29
CA ILE A 335 -8.56 -1.83 3.69
C ILE A 335 -9.38 -3.04 4.15
N PHE A 336 -10.30 -3.52 3.32
CA PHE A 336 -11.13 -4.68 3.61
C PHE A 336 -10.30 -5.94 3.89
N VAL A 337 -9.38 -6.29 2.97
CA VAL A 337 -8.47 -7.46 3.15
C VAL A 337 -7.62 -7.30 4.40
N THR A 338 -7.12 -6.10 4.66
CA THR A 338 -6.31 -5.80 5.84
C THR A 338 -7.09 -5.98 7.14
N SER A 339 -8.36 -5.61 7.12
CA SER A 339 -9.26 -5.73 8.27
C SER A 339 -9.60 -7.19 8.59
N ILE A 340 -9.57 -8.07 7.59
CA ILE A 340 -9.85 -9.50 7.77
C ILE A 340 -8.62 -10.27 8.28
N VAL A 341 -7.43 -10.01 7.70
CA VAL A 341 -6.30 -10.96 7.80
C VAL A 341 -5.16 -10.51 8.71
N PHE A 342 -4.86 -9.20 8.81
CA PHE A 342 -3.50 -8.80 9.23
C PHE A 342 -3.40 -8.10 10.58
N HIS A 343 -4.42 -7.39 11.03
CA HIS A 343 -4.32 -6.49 12.19
C HIS A 343 -5.46 -6.69 13.16
N SER A 344 -5.20 -6.45 14.44
CA SER A 344 -6.25 -6.41 15.44
C SER A 344 -7.16 -5.18 15.24
N PHE A 345 -8.39 -5.25 15.74
CA PHE A 345 -9.35 -4.15 15.62
C PHE A 345 -8.81 -2.83 16.20
N LEU A 346 -8.09 -2.88 17.33
CA LEU A 346 -7.52 -1.68 17.96
C LEU A 346 -6.42 -1.04 17.11
N GLU A 347 -5.54 -1.84 16.48
CA GLU A 347 -4.51 -1.34 15.56
C GLU A 347 -5.14 -0.65 14.34
N GLN A 348 -6.24 -1.21 13.84
CA GLN A 348 -7.01 -0.62 12.74
C GLN A 348 -7.66 0.70 13.17
N CYS A 349 -8.30 0.75 14.35
CA CYS A 349 -8.94 1.96 14.87
C CYS A 349 -7.95 3.10 15.08
N THR A 350 -6.78 2.81 15.66
CA THR A 350 -5.74 3.82 15.87
C THR A 350 -5.17 4.33 14.55
N GLY A 351 -4.91 3.45 13.57
CA GLY A 351 -4.51 3.86 12.21
C GLY A 351 -5.57 4.74 11.53
N LEU A 352 -6.85 4.38 11.65
CA LEU A 352 -7.99 5.14 11.14
C LEU A 352 -8.07 6.52 11.78
N VAL A 353 -8.09 6.61 13.11
CA VAL A 353 -8.19 7.89 13.85
C VAL A 353 -7.03 8.80 13.46
N SER A 354 -5.80 8.27 13.42
CA SER A 354 -4.62 9.02 12.98
C SER A 354 -4.75 9.58 11.56
N ALA A 355 -5.40 8.87 10.64
CA ALA A 355 -5.64 9.39 9.29
C ALA A 355 -6.65 10.54 9.29
N TYR A 356 -7.67 10.51 10.15
CA TYR A 356 -8.71 11.54 10.23
C TYR A 356 -8.25 12.83 10.90
N VAL A 357 -7.18 12.79 11.69
CA VAL A 357 -6.57 13.97 12.31
C VAL A 357 -6.25 15.06 11.27
N VAL A 358 -5.83 14.67 10.04
CA VAL A 358 -5.57 15.64 8.95
C VAL A 358 -6.78 16.49 8.60
N ILE A 359 -8.00 15.94 8.73
CA ILE A 359 -9.25 16.63 8.39
C ILE A 359 -9.49 17.79 9.35
N LEU A 360 -9.13 17.61 10.63
CA LEU A 360 -9.22 18.69 11.62
C LEU A 360 -8.32 19.85 11.17
N PHE A 361 -7.07 19.57 10.80
CA PHE A 361 -6.14 20.59 10.30
C PHE A 361 -6.65 21.30 9.05
N LEU A 362 -7.25 20.57 8.10
CA LEU A 362 -7.77 21.16 6.86
C LEU A 362 -8.93 22.13 7.10
N ASN A 363 -9.79 21.88 8.09
CA ASN A 363 -10.87 22.79 8.46
C ASN A 363 -10.38 24.09 9.12
N TYR A 364 -9.13 24.13 9.61
CA TYR A 364 -8.52 25.33 10.19
C TYR A 364 -7.67 26.13 9.17
N VAL A 365 -7.14 25.47 8.13
CA VAL A 365 -6.21 26.06 7.15
C VAL A 365 -6.93 26.57 5.89
N CYS A 366 -8.06 25.97 5.52
CA CYS A 366 -8.89 26.35 4.37
C CYS A 366 -10.19 26.98 4.83
#